data_AF-A0A452DJ91-F1
#
_entry.id   AF-A0A452DJ91-F1
#
_cell.length_a   1.000
_cell.length_b   1.000
_cell.length_c   1.000
_cell.angle_alpha   90.00
_cell.angle_beta   90.00
_cell.angle_gamma   90.00
#
_symmetry.space_group_name_H-M   'P 1'
#
loop_
_entity.id
_entity.type
_entity.pdbx_description
1 polymer ?
#
loop_
_entity_poly.entity_id
_entity_poly.type
_entity_poly.pdbx_seq_one_letter_code
_entity_poly.pdbx_strand_id
1 'polypeptide(L)'
;MTSRREPPPRALSSTLPPPIANLLRAKGRRLRHSPPPGPLGASAAGTFHWPGLGGKPAPPSPAPRSPACRPVSSPGPRGFERRRKLGDWPGAGAVRGRSAWSGRRRVIPPAGGRAMVWAGREVAGSGFEPANSSSWQWQAPGRRRGRVTRRADTMVHQVLYRALVSTKWLAESVRAGKVGPGLRVLDASWYSPGTREARKEYLERHVPGASFFDIEECRDKASPYEVMLPSEAGFADYVGSLGISNDTHVVVYDGDDLGSFYAPRVWWMFRVFGHRTVSVLNGGFRNWLKEGHPVTSEPSRPEPAIFKATLNRSLLKTYEQVLENLESKRFQLVDSRAQGRYLGTQPEPDAVGLDSGHIRGSVNMPFMNFLTEDGFEKSPEELRAMFEAKKVDLTKPLIATCRKGVTACHIALAAYLCGKPDVAIYDGSWFEWFHRAPPETWVSQGKGGKA
;
A
#
# COMPACT_ATOMS: atom_id res chain seq x y z
N MET A 1 -38.92 71.56 -20.19
CA MET A 1 -40.14 70.70 -20.14
C MET A 1 -39.68 69.29 -20.48
N THR A 2 -39.71 68.26 -19.64
CA THR A 2 -40.40 67.94 -18.39
C THR A 2 -39.44 67.15 -17.49
N SER A 3 -39.42 67.43 -16.18
CA SER A 3 -38.69 66.64 -15.17
C SER A 3 -39.70 66.06 -14.17
N ARG A 4 -39.48 64.82 -13.72
CA ARG A 4 -40.17 64.24 -12.57
C ARG A 4 -39.18 64.04 -11.43
N ARG A 5 -39.63 64.49 -10.27
CA ARG A 5 -38.92 64.67 -9.01
C ARG A 5 -38.96 63.39 -8.16
N GLU A 6 -37.86 63.11 -7.47
CA GLU A 6 -37.82 62.27 -6.27
C GLU A 6 -38.39 63.02 -5.05
N PRO A 7 -38.93 62.30 -4.04
CA PRO A 7 -39.14 62.83 -2.70
C PRO A 7 -38.06 62.37 -1.67
N PRO A 8 -37.82 63.12 -0.57
CA PRO A 8 -36.69 62.95 0.35
C PRO A 8 -37.15 62.42 1.77
N PRO A 9 -36.42 62.56 2.91
CA PRO A 9 -35.89 61.42 3.68
C PRO A 9 -36.30 61.36 5.19
N ARG A 10 -35.67 60.42 5.96
CA ARG A 10 -35.55 60.26 7.45
C ARG A 10 -36.54 59.28 8.12
N ALA A 11 -36.25 58.54 9.20
CA ALA A 11 -35.03 58.20 9.98
C ALA A 11 -35.34 56.99 10.92
N LEU A 12 -34.27 56.44 11.51
CA LEU A 12 -34.12 55.20 12.30
C LEU A 12 -35.02 54.99 13.52
N SER A 13 -35.33 53.72 13.81
CA SER A 13 -35.47 53.17 15.16
C SER A 13 -35.10 51.67 15.17
N SER A 14 -34.18 51.32 16.07
CA SER A 14 -33.62 49.98 16.29
C SER A 14 -34.53 49.11 17.17
N THR A 15 -34.74 47.84 16.82
CA THR A 15 -35.11 46.76 17.76
C THR A 15 -34.87 45.39 17.09
N LEU A 16 -34.06 44.54 17.74
CA LEU A 16 -33.84 43.13 17.39
C LEU A 16 -34.70 42.22 18.28
N PRO A 17 -35.19 41.07 17.78
CA PRO A 17 -35.55 39.94 18.63
C PRO A 17 -34.75 38.65 18.32
N PRO A 18 -34.62 37.71 19.28
CA PRO A 18 -33.86 36.46 19.16
C PRO A 18 -34.72 35.26 18.70
N PRO A 19 -34.12 34.12 18.26
CA PRO A 19 -34.86 32.91 17.92
C PRO A 19 -34.90 31.85 19.05
N ILE A 20 -36.14 31.58 19.47
CA ILE A 20 -36.87 30.33 19.74
C ILE A 20 -36.11 28.99 19.90
N ALA A 21 -36.32 28.34 21.05
CA ALA A 21 -36.28 26.88 21.26
C ALA A 21 -37.58 26.44 21.98
N ASN A 22 -38.14 25.27 21.66
CA ASN A 22 -39.46 24.86 22.13
C ASN A 22 -39.54 23.34 22.45
N LEU A 23 -40.29 23.02 23.53
CA LEU A 23 -40.92 21.75 23.95
C LEU A 23 -39.98 20.60 24.44
N LEU A 24 -40.25 19.80 25.49
CA LEU A 24 -41.39 19.58 26.39
C LEU A 24 -40.92 18.77 27.64
N ARG A 25 -41.49 19.04 28.81
CA ARG A 25 -41.45 18.17 30.01
C ARG A 25 -42.73 17.34 30.09
N ALA A 26 -42.64 16.08 30.52
CA ALA A 26 -43.26 15.55 31.76
C ALA A 26 -43.55 14.02 31.69
N LYS A 27 -43.05 13.28 32.70
CA LYS A 27 -43.80 12.28 33.48
C LYS A 27 -42.97 11.89 34.71
N GLY A 28 -43.55 12.05 35.90
CA GLY A 28 -42.96 11.61 37.17
C GLY A 28 -43.72 10.42 37.78
N ARG A 29 -43.06 9.70 38.68
CA ARG A 29 -43.58 8.93 39.83
C ARG A 29 -42.40 8.76 40.82
N ARG A 30 -42.46 9.39 42.02
CA ARG A 30 -42.72 8.81 43.37
C ARG A 30 -41.67 7.76 43.75
N LEU A 31 -40.95 7.75 44.88
CA LEU A 31 -41.16 8.12 46.31
C LEU A 31 -39.80 7.75 46.99
N ARG A 32 -39.18 8.41 47.99
CA ARG A 32 -39.54 8.49 49.43
C ARG A 32 -38.37 9.12 50.24
N HIS A 33 -38.75 9.86 51.31
CA HIS A 33 -38.09 10.09 52.62
C HIS A 33 -36.82 10.97 52.79
N SER A 34 -37.09 12.21 53.22
CA SER A 34 -36.67 12.97 54.44
C SER A 34 -35.19 13.10 54.91
N PRO A 35 -34.85 14.23 55.59
CA PRO A 35 -33.47 14.75 55.77
C PRO A 35 -33.03 14.76 57.27
N PRO A 36 -32.09 15.62 57.72
CA PRO A 36 -30.64 15.41 57.92
C PRO A 36 -30.26 15.45 59.43
N PRO A 37 -28.97 15.41 59.85
CA PRO A 37 -28.18 16.66 59.97
C PRO A 37 -26.63 16.53 59.90
N GLY A 38 -25.95 17.66 59.65
CA GLY A 38 -24.80 18.16 60.46
C GLY A 38 -23.39 17.56 60.30
N PRO A 39 -22.32 18.39 60.20
CA PRO A 39 -20.91 17.96 60.07
C PRO A 39 -20.16 17.95 61.42
N LEU A 40 -19.06 17.19 61.50
CA LEU A 40 -17.90 17.23 62.43
C LEU A 40 -16.94 16.11 61.95
N GLY A 41 -15.62 16.11 62.00
CA GLY A 41 -14.63 16.70 62.90
C GLY A 41 -13.50 15.66 63.06
N ALA A 42 -12.25 16.10 63.10
CA ALA A 42 -11.02 15.29 63.09
C ALA A 42 -10.83 14.34 64.29
N SER A 43 -9.97 13.32 64.14
CA SER A 43 -9.26 12.70 65.29
C SER A 43 -7.89 12.09 64.93
N ALA A 44 -6.91 12.64 65.65
CA ALA A 44 -5.59 12.24 66.15
C ALA A 44 -4.83 10.94 65.78
N ALA A 45 -3.50 11.15 65.89
CA ALA A 45 -2.35 10.29 65.75
C ALA A 45 -2.10 9.26 66.88
N GLY A 46 -1.27 8.26 66.58
CA GLY A 46 -0.55 7.41 67.52
C GLY A 46 0.74 6.84 66.88
N THR A 47 1.87 7.08 67.55
CA THR A 47 3.29 6.83 67.19
C THR A 47 3.76 5.38 67.39
N PHE A 48 4.79 4.91 66.64
CA PHE A 48 5.89 4.05 67.16
C PHE A 48 7.12 3.98 66.19
N HIS A 49 8.34 3.96 66.78
CA HIS A 49 9.72 3.98 66.22
C HIS A 49 10.20 2.68 65.51
N TRP A 50 11.24 2.59 64.66
CA TRP A 50 12.73 2.74 64.77
C TRP A 50 13.36 2.35 63.37
N PRO A 51 14.70 2.25 63.10
CA PRO A 51 15.90 3.11 63.30
C PRO A 51 16.35 3.91 62.08
N GLY A 52 17.17 4.93 62.32
CA GLY A 52 18.00 5.59 61.32
C GLY A 52 19.39 4.97 61.14
N LEU A 53 20.04 5.37 60.04
CA LEU A 53 21.48 5.55 59.92
C LEU A 53 21.72 6.76 59.01
N GLY A 54 22.44 7.75 59.53
CA GLY A 54 22.81 8.97 58.83
C GLY A 54 23.95 8.77 57.84
N GLY A 55 23.93 9.53 56.77
CA GLY A 55 25.04 9.69 55.83
C GLY A 55 24.77 10.89 54.92
N LYS A 56 25.60 11.94 55.04
CA LYS A 56 25.56 13.15 54.21
C LYS A 56 25.73 12.80 52.72
N PRO A 57 25.09 13.53 51.78
CA PRO A 57 25.38 13.35 50.36
C PRO A 57 26.75 13.95 50.01
N ALA A 58 27.63 13.12 49.43
CA ALA A 58 28.90 13.55 48.86
C ALA A 58 28.68 14.31 47.53
N PRO A 59 29.49 15.34 47.21
CA PRO A 59 29.40 16.04 45.93
C PRO A 59 29.93 15.18 44.77
N PRO A 60 29.47 15.42 43.52
CA PRO A 60 29.87 14.60 42.37
C PRO A 60 31.36 14.77 42.08
N SER A 61 32.07 13.64 41.95
CA SER A 61 33.46 13.61 41.48
C SER A 61 33.53 13.83 39.96
N PRO A 62 34.58 14.51 39.47
CA PRO A 62 34.65 14.98 38.09
C PRO A 62 35.00 13.86 37.11
N ALA A 63 34.50 14.00 35.87
CA ALA A 63 34.83 13.14 34.74
C ALA A 63 36.36 13.08 34.48
N PRO A 64 36.90 11.91 34.08
CA PRO A 64 38.32 11.81 33.75
C PRO A 64 38.64 12.59 32.47
N ARG A 65 39.60 13.51 32.60
CA ARG A 65 40.18 14.28 31.49
C ARG A 65 41.03 13.34 30.63
N SER A 66 40.68 13.21 29.36
CA SER A 66 41.57 12.64 28.34
C SER A 66 42.80 13.55 28.15
N PRO A 67 44.02 13.00 28.05
CA PRO A 67 45.21 13.78 27.81
C PRO A 67 45.22 14.32 26.37
N ALA A 68 45.56 15.61 26.27
CA ALA A 68 45.74 16.33 25.03
C ALA A 68 46.83 15.70 24.16
N CYS A 69 46.47 15.23 22.97
CA CYS A 69 47.42 15.02 21.88
C CYS A 69 47.74 16.36 21.23
N ARG A 70 49.03 16.68 21.15
CA ARG A 70 49.61 17.81 20.43
C ARG A 70 49.29 17.73 18.93
N PRO A 71 49.21 18.88 18.23
CA PRO A 71 48.93 18.92 16.79
C PRO A 71 50.14 18.41 16.00
N VAL A 72 49.91 17.41 15.16
CA VAL A 72 50.85 17.04 14.09
C VAL A 72 50.60 17.98 12.92
N SER A 73 51.52 18.91 12.75
CA SER A 73 51.73 19.69 11.53
C SER A 73 52.17 18.78 10.38
N SER A 74 51.46 18.82 9.25
CA SER A 74 51.96 18.36 7.96
C SER A 74 51.29 19.14 6.81
N PRO A 75 52.00 19.37 5.70
CA PRO A 75 51.97 20.63 4.99
C PRO A 75 50.93 20.67 3.86
N GLY A 76 50.53 21.90 3.51
CA GLY A 76 49.59 22.21 2.44
C GLY A 76 50.02 21.81 1.02
N PRO A 77 49.13 22.05 0.04
CA PRO A 77 49.22 21.48 -1.29
C PRO A 77 50.23 22.23 -2.14
N ARG A 78 51.14 21.50 -2.80
CA ARG A 78 51.95 22.06 -3.89
C ARG A 78 51.15 21.99 -5.17
N GLY A 79 50.73 23.16 -5.64
CA GLY A 79 50.28 23.35 -7.01
C GLY A 79 51.41 23.08 -8.00
N PHE A 80 51.05 22.49 -9.12
CA PHE A 80 51.83 22.57 -10.35
C PHE A 80 50.86 22.89 -11.49
N GLU A 81 50.83 24.17 -11.84
CA GLU A 81 50.35 24.61 -13.14
C GLU A 81 51.29 24.11 -14.23
N ARG A 82 50.73 23.53 -15.30
CA ARG A 82 51.25 23.76 -16.64
C ARG A 82 50.09 23.81 -17.64
N ARG A 83 49.93 24.99 -18.23
CA ARG A 83 49.12 25.31 -19.41
C ARG A 83 49.75 24.75 -20.69
N ARG A 84 48.89 24.72 -21.73
CA ARG A 84 49.11 24.68 -23.20
C ARG A 84 49.11 23.27 -23.80
N LYS A 85 48.50 22.99 -24.96
CA LYS A 85 47.77 23.80 -25.96
C LYS A 85 46.99 22.85 -26.89
N LEU A 86 46.06 23.44 -27.65
CA LEU A 86 45.27 22.92 -28.77
C LEU A 86 46.02 21.99 -29.76
N GLY A 87 45.24 21.10 -30.39
CA GLY A 87 45.55 20.49 -31.69
C GLY A 87 44.35 19.71 -32.23
N ASP A 88 43.80 20.19 -33.35
CA ASP A 88 42.60 19.73 -34.05
C ASP A 88 42.70 18.35 -34.74
N TRP A 89 41.51 17.87 -35.12
CA TRP A 89 41.11 16.81 -36.09
C TRP A 89 41.93 16.73 -37.40
N PRO A 90 41.82 15.67 -38.26
CA PRO A 90 40.59 15.00 -38.75
C PRO A 90 40.74 13.45 -38.85
N GLY A 91 39.85 12.59 -39.36
CA GLY A 91 38.63 12.66 -40.15
C GLY A 91 38.31 11.22 -40.66
N ALA A 92 37.11 11.08 -41.23
CA ALA A 92 36.39 9.86 -41.63
C ALA A 92 37.12 8.81 -42.50
N GLY A 93 36.59 7.58 -42.49
CA GLY A 93 36.86 6.56 -43.51
C GLY A 93 36.00 5.31 -43.39
N ALA A 94 34.83 5.32 -44.03
CA ALA A 94 34.02 4.12 -44.27
C ALA A 94 34.61 3.30 -45.43
N VAL A 95 34.75 1.98 -45.29
CA VAL A 95 34.92 1.06 -46.43
C VAL A 95 34.17 -0.26 -46.19
N ARG A 96 33.30 -0.59 -47.14
CA ARG A 96 32.68 -1.91 -47.34
C ARG A 96 33.71 -2.88 -47.92
N GLY A 97 33.71 -4.14 -47.51
CA GLY A 97 34.47 -5.21 -48.18
C GLY A 97 34.07 -6.59 -47.69
N ARG A 98 33.63 -7.44 -48.62
CA ARG A 98 33.05 -8.79 -48.42
C ARG A 98 34.14 -9.87 -48.27
N SER A 99 33.82 -10.96 -47.56
CA SER A 99 34.09 -12.39 -47.86
C SER A 99 34.03 -13.19 -46.55
N ALA A 100 33.06 -14.09 -46.34
CA ALA A 100 32.95 -15.48 -46.82
C ALA A 100 33.68 -16.50 -45.90
N TRP A 101 32.93 -17.57 -45.55
CA TRP A 101 33.29 -18.80 -44.82
C TRP A 101 33.42 -18.65 -43.29
N SER A 102 32.89 -19.51 -42.42
CA SER A 102 32.45 -20.90 -42.53
C SER A 102 31.39 -21.20 -41.45
N GLY A 103 30.50 -22.16 -41.73
CA GLY A 103 29.37 -22.49 -40.86
C GLY A 103 29.74 -23.35 -39.65
N ARG A 104 28.96 -23.20 -38.57
CA ARG A 104 28.68 -24.28 -37.62
C ARG A 104 27.19 -24.30 -37.30
N ARG A 105 26.58 -25.43 -37.65
CA ARG A 105 25.17 -25.77 -37.37
C ARG A 105 24.97 -26.01 -35.88
N ARG A 106 23.79 -25.60 -35.39
CA ARG A 106 23.15 -26.05 -34.16
C ARG A 106 22.95 -27.57 -34.20
N VAL A 107 23.20 -28.23 -33.07
CA VAL A 107 22.73 -29.59 -32.78
C VAL A 107 21.68 -29.49 -31.68
N ILE A 108 20.48 -29.96 -32.01
CA ILE A 108 19.34 -30.22 -31.12
C ILE A 108 19.39 -31.73 -30.81
N PRO A 109 19.31 -32.20 -29.56
CA PRO A 109 19.13 -33.62 -29.28
C PRO A 109 17.64 -34.02 -29.36
N PRO A 110 17.30 -35.20 -29.90
CA PRO A 110 15.92 -35.68 -29.93
C PRO A 110 15.55 -36.39 -28.62
N ALA A 111 14.29 -36.21 -28.23
CA ALA A 111 13.59 -37.00 -27.24
C ALA A 111 13.33 -38.42 -27.77
N GLY A 112 13.67 -39.44 -26.98
CA GLY A 112 13.36 -40.83 -27.25
C GLY A 112 12.92 -41.52 -25.96
N GLY A 113 11.60 -41.60 -25.76
CA GLY A 113 10.99 -42.37 -24.68
C GLY A 113 11.08 -43.87 -24.96
N ARG A 114 11.54 -44.64 -23.97
CA ARG A 114 11.42 -46.10 -23.93
C ARG A 114 10.24 -46.46 -23.04
N ALA A 115 9.20 -47.04 -23.62
CA ALA A 115 8.17 -47.78 -22.91
C ALA A 115 8.58 -49.27 -22.92
N MET A 116 8.71 -49.83 -21.72
CA MET A 116 9.03 -51.25 -21.49
C MET A 116 7.71 -51.97 -21.23
N VAL A 117 7.39 -52.93 -22.08
CA VAL A 117 6.18 -53.76 -22.01
C VAL A 117 6.44 -54.92 -21.04
N TRP A 118 5.54 -55.08 -20.07
CA TRP A 118 5.46 -56.25 -19.20
C TRP A 118 4.72 -57.40 -19.91
N ALA A 119 5.31 -58.60 -19.85
CA ALA A 119 4.69 -59.83 -20.32
C ALA A 119 3.64 -60.30 -19.30
N GLY A 120 2.38 -60.41 -19.76
CA GLY A 120 1.31 -61.12 -19.07
C GLY A 120 1.27 -62.59 -19.49
N ARG A 121 0.92 -63.47 -18.55
CA ARG A 121 0.62 -64.89 -18.77
C ARG A 121 -0.75 -65.16 -18.18
N GLU A 122 -1.75 -65.38 -19.02
CA GLU A 122 -2.99 -66.06 -18.66
C GLU A 122 -3.52 -66.81 -19.89
N VAL A 123 -4.16 -67.93 -19.62
CA VAL A 123 -4.36 -69.08 -20.53
C VAL A 123 -5.86 -69.25 -20.78
N ALA A 124 -6.15 -69.85 -21.94
CA ALA A 124 -7.37 -70.55 -22.36
C ALA A 124 -8.51 -69.73 -22.99
N GLY A 125 -8.97 -70.21 -24.15
CA GLY A 125 -10.31 -69.92 -24.67
C GLY A 125 -10.40 -69.81 -26.19
N SER A 126 -10.39 -70.96 -26.86
CA SER A 126 -10.64 -71.19 -28.30
C SER A 126 -12.00 -70.68 -28.83
N GLY A 127 -12.07 -70.33 -30.13
CA GLY A 127 -13.31 -70.28 -30.93
C GLY A 127 -13.29 -69.20 -32.03
N PHE A 128 -12.67 -69.43 -33.19
CA PHE A 128 -13.29 -69.83 -34.47
C PHE A 128 -14.15 -68.76 -35.20
N GLU A 129 -13.50 -67.99 -36.09
CA GLU A 129 -13.78 -67.76 -37.53
C GLU A 129 -15.13 -67.16 -38.07
N PRO A 130 -15.20 -66.67 -39.34
CA PRO A 130 -15.44 -65.24 -39.61
C PRO A 130 -16.52 -64.93 -40.68
N ALA A 131 -16.55 -63.66 -41.14
CA ALA A 131 -17.21 -63.12 -42.34
C ALA A 131 -18.76 -62.98 -42.23
N ASN A 132 -19.46 -62.08 -42.92
CA ASN A 132 -19.19 -61.45 -44.19
C ASN A 132 -19.99 -60.13 -44.34
N SER A 133 -19.54 -59.36 -45.32
CA SER A 133 -20.00 -58.09 -45.86
C SER A 133 -21.51 -57.87 -46.05
N SER A 134 -21.83 -56.57 -46.11
CA SER A 134 -22.64 -55.88 -47.14
C SER A 134 -23.89 -55.16 -46.61
N SER A 135 -23.89 -53.83 -46.68
CA SER A 135 -24.63 -53.08 -47.70
C SER A 135 -24.69 -51.60 -47.30
N TRP A 136 -24.33 -50.76 -48.26
CA TRP A 136 -24.42 -49.31 -48.17
C TRP A 136 -25.84 -48.85 -48.46
N GLN A 137 -26.43 -48.06 -47.57
CA GLN A 137 -27.53 -47.15 -47.91
C GLN A 137 -27.25 -45.77 -47.31
N TRP A 138 -27.05 -44.80 -48.20
CA TRP A 138 -26.99 -43.39 -47.90
C TRP A 138 -28.41 -42.83 -47.80
N GLN A 139 -28.74 -42.18 -46.67
CA GLN A 139 -29.88 -41.26 -46.56
C GLN A 139 -29.37 -39.89 -46.08
N ALA A 140 -29.93 -38.84 -46.68
CA ALA A 140 -29.53 -37.43 -46.55
C ALA A 140 -29.74 -36.86 -45.13
N PRO A 141 -28.98 -35.80 -44.73
CA PRO A 141 -28.96 -35.33 -43.35
C PRO A 141 -30.11 -34.39 -43.00
N GLY A 142 -30.90 -34.79 -41.99
CA GLY A 142 -31.87 -33.94 -41.29
C GLY A 142 -31.19 -32.95 -40.35
N ARG A 143 -31.66 -31.70 -40.39
CA ARG A 143 -31.23 -30.56 -39.56
C ARG A 143 -31.26 -30.89 -38.06
N ARG A 144 -30.11 -30.83 -37.37
CA ARG A 144 -30.04 -30.77 -35.89
C ARG A 144 -29.91 -29.33 -35.42
N ARG A 145 -30.90 -28.88 -34.64
CA ARG A 145 -30.82 -27.66 -33.82
C ARG A 145 -29.68 -27.82 -32.81
N GLY A 146 -28.66 -26.96 -32.90
CA GLY A 146 -27.59 -26.87 -31.92
C GLY A 146 -28.12 -26.39 -30.57
N ARG A 147 -28.08 -27.28 -29.57
CA ARG A 147 -28.27 -26.93 -28.16
C ARG A 147 -27.00 -26.22 -27.70
N VAL A 148 -27.06 -24.90 -27.55
CA VAL A 148 -26.02 -24.11 -26.88
C VAL A 148 -26.05 -24.50 -25.40
N THR A 149 -25.17 -25.41 -24.99
CA THR A 149 -24.89 -25.64 -23.58
C THR A 149 -24.06 -24.47 -23.07
N ARG A 150 -24.67 -23.56 -22.30
CA ARG A 150 -23.95 -22.60 -21.45
C ARG A 150 -22.97 -23.41 -20.60
N ARG A 151 -21.67 -23.26 -20.84
CA ARG A 151 -20.66 -23.65 -19.86
C ARG A 151 -20.93 -22.78 -18.63
N ALA A 152 -21.34 -23.42 -17.54
CA ALA A 152 -21.27 -22.81 -16.24
C ALA A 152 -19.79 -22.55 -15.96
N ASP A 153 -19.38 -21.28 -15.97
CA ASP A 153 -18.09 -20.88 -15.43
C ASP A 153 -18.07 -21.33 -13.98
N THR A 154 -17.29 -22.38 -13.75
CA THR A 154 -17.02 -22.86 -12.41
C THR A 154 -16.14 -21.79 -11.79
N MET A 155 -16.72 -20.91 -10.96
CA MET A 155 -15.94 -19.98 -10.14
C MET A 155 -15.01 -20.82 -9.27
N VAL A 156 -13.75 -20.94 -9.69
CA VAL A 156 -12.69 -21.45 -8.82
C VAL A 156 -12.63 -20.46 -7.67
N HIS A 157 -13.05 -20.89 -6.48
CA HIS A 157 -12.87 -20.12 -5.25
C HIS A 157 -11.36 -19.95 -5.08
N GLN A 158 -10.85 -18.79 -5.49
CA GLN A 158 -9.43 -18.51 -5.48
C GLN A 158 -9.01 -18.37 -4.01
N VAL A 159 -8.23 -19.32 -3.50
CA VAL A 159 -7.80 -19.33 -2.09
C VAL A 159 -6.93 -18.09 -1.83
N LEU A 160 -7.51 -17.10 -1.17
CA LEU A 160 -6.83 -15.88 -0.76
C LEU A 160 -5.79 -16.21 0.31
N TYR A 161 -4.55 -15.74 0.10
CA TYR A 161 -3.54 -15.77 1.15
C TYR A 161 -3.90 -14.74 2.23
N ARG A 162 -3.56 -15.00 3.49
CA ARG A 162 -3.83 -14.05 4.58
C ARG A 162 -3.16 -12.70 4.31
N ALA A 163 -3.94 -11.63 4.27
CA ALA A 163 -3.41 -10.28 4.07
C ALA A 163 -3.03 -9.60 5.38
N LEU A 164 -3.53 -10.07 6.53
CA LEU A 164 -3.19 -9.53 7.85
C LEU A 164 -2.54 -10.60 8.73
N VAL A 165 -1.56 -10.17 9.53
CA VAL A 165 -1.01 -10.92 10.66
C VAL A 165 -1.06 -10.05 11.91
N SER A 166 -1.25 -10.66 13.09
CA SER A 166 -1.25 -9.92 14.35
C SER A 166 0.16 -9.68 14.89
N THR A 167 0.30 -8.64 15.71
CA THR A 167 1.47 -8.39 16.58
C THR A 167 1.89 -9.64 17.35
N LYS A 168 0.93 -10.31 18.00
CA LYS A 168 1.15 -11.57 18.73
C LYS A 168 1.75 -12.67 17.84
N TRP A 169 1.19 -12.90 16.65
CA TRP A 169 1.68 -13.93 15.73
C TRP A 169 3.12 -13.65 15.28
N LEU A 170 3.43 -12.39 14.97
CA LEU A 170 4.76 -12.01 14.55
C LEU A 170 5.75 -12.11 15.72
N ALA A 171 5.37 -11.68 16.92
CA ALA A 171 6.21 -11.79 18.12
C ALA A 171 6.52 -13.24 18.49
N GLU A 172 5.54 -14.15 18.39
CA GLU A 172 5.75 -15.58 18.55
C GLU A 172 6.72 -16.13 17.50
N SER A 173 6.60 -15.67 16.25
CA SER A 173 7.49 -16.09 15.16
C SER A 173 8.92 -15.58 15.34
N VAL A 174 9.09 -14.35 15.84
CA VAL A 174 10.40 -13.79 16.22
C VAL A 174 11.03 -14.60 17.36
N ARG A 175 10.29 -14.87 18.45
CA ARG A 175 10.79 -15.66 19.58
C ARG A 175 11.15 -17.09 19.18
N ALA A 176 10.44 -17.68 18.23
CA ALA A 176 10.72 -19.00 17.70
C ALA A 176 11.86 -19.02 16.65
N GLY A 177 12.52 -17.88 16.39
CA GLY A 177 13.62 -17.80 15.43
C GLY A 177 13.20 -18.05 13.97
N LYS A 178 11.93 -17.78 13.63
CA LYS A 178 11.41 -18.06 12.28
C LYS A 178 11.79 -17.01 11.24
N VAL A 179 12.21 -15.82 11.67
CA VAL A 179 12.66 -14.76 10.75
C VAL A 179 13.93 -15.21 10.04
N GLY A 180 13.89 -15.25 8.71
CA GLY A 180 14.91 -15.89 7.88
C GLY A 180 14.42 -16.04 6.42
N PRO A 181 14.97 -16.98 5.63
CA PRO A 181 14.57 -17.17 4.23
C PRO A 181 13.07 -17.48 4.03
N GLY A 182 12.41 -18.12 5.02
CA GLY A 182 10.99 -18.45 4.96
C GLY A 182 10.04 -17.34 5.46
N LEU A 183 10.54 -16.38 6.25
CA LEU A 183 9.76 -15.27 6.79
C LEU A 183 10.63 -14.01 6.86
N ARG A 184 10.29 -12.99 6.08
CA ARG A 184 10.97 -11.68 6.12
C ARG A 184 10.01 -10.61 6.61
N VAL A 185 10.55 -9.69 7.41
CA VAL A 185 9.79 -8.58 7.98
C VAL A 185 10.37 -7.28 7.42
N LEU A 186 9.52 -6.39 6.95
CA LEU A 186 9.91 -5.13 6.34
C LEU A 186 9.27 -3.95 7.08
N ASP A 187 10.10 -2.97 7.42
CA ASP A 187 9.65 -1.63 7.78
C ASP A 187 9.57 -0.78 6.50
N ALA A 188 8.36 -0.41 6.09
CA ALA A 188 8.11 0.37 4.89
C ALA A 188 7.74 1.83 5.21
N SER A 189 8.17 2.35 6.35
CA SER A 189 7.84 3.71 6.79
C SER A 189 8.39 4.77 5.83
N TRP A 190 7.55 5.75 5.52
CA TRP A 190 7.92 7.00 4.84
C TRP A 190 7.04 8.12 5.35
N TYR A 191 7.62 9.31 5.52
CA TYR A 191 6.92 10.50 5.99
C TYR A 191 7.26 11.71 5.13
N SER A 192 6.38 12.72 5.13
CA SER A 192 6.60 13.96 4.38
C SER A 192 7.90 14.66 4.82
N PRO A 193 8.62 15.32 3.90
CA PRO A 193 9.81 16.08 4.23
C PRO A 193 9.59 17.07 5.39
N GLY A 194 10.54 17.13 6.33
CA GLY A 194 10.48 18.04 7.48
C GLY A 194 9.60 17.56 8.65
N THR A 195 9.05 16.34 8.60
CA THR A 195 8.28 15.76 9.71
C THR A 195 9.11 14.76 10.52
N ARG A 196 9.19 13.51 10.07
CA ARG A 196 9.85 12.37 10.71
C ARG A 196 10.90 11.76 9.79
N GLU A 197 11.96 11.19 10.37
CA GLU A 197 13.09 10.61 9.63
C GLU A 197 12.99 9.07 9.61
N ALA A 198 12.15 8.52 8.74
CA ALA A 198 11.78 7.08 8.75
C ALA A 198 12.97 6.12 8.83
N ARG A 199 14.01 6.31 8.01
CA ARG A 199 15.20 5.46 7.99
C ARG A 199 15.97 5.51 9.32
N LYS A 200 16.03 6.69 9.95
CA LYS A 200 16.71 6.88 11.24
C LYS A 200 15.90 6.24 12.36
N GLU A 201 14.58 6.41 12.37
CA GLU A 201 13.70 5.75 13.33
C GLU A 201 13.83 4.22 13.26
N TYR A 202 13.89 3.65 12.06
CA TYR A 202 14.17 2.22 11.87
C TYR A 202 15.51 1.82 12.49
N LEU A 203 16.60 2.54 12.21
CA LEU A 203 17.94 2.20 12.75
C LEU A 203 17.98 2.27 14.29
N GLU A 204 17.19 3.15 14.89
CA GLU A 204 17.07 3.26 16.34
C GLU A 204 16.21 2.14 16.94
N ARG A 205 15.07 1.81 16.30
CA ARG A 205 14.13 0.78 16.78
C ARG A 205 13.39 0.11 15.64
N HIS A 206 13.56 -1.19 15.51
CA HIS A 206 12.79 -2.02 14.58
C HIS A 206 12.49 -3.41 15.17
N VAL A 207 11.58 -4.15 14.53
CA VAL A 207 11.32 -5.55 14.90
C VAL A 207 12.58 -6.39 14.66
N PRO A 208 13.00 -7.27 15.59
CA PRO A 208 14.22 -8.07 15.42
C PRO A 208 14.25 -8.86 14.10
N GLY A 209 15.31 -8.64 13.31
CA GLY A 209 15.51 -9.26 11.99
C GLY A 209 14.76 -8.59 10.84
N ALA A 210 14.05 -7.48 11.08
CA ALA A 210 13.39 -6.72 10.02
C ALA A 210 14.39 -5.88 9.20
N SER A 211 14.12 -5.72 7.91
CA SER A 211 14.87 -4.84 7.01
C SER A 211 14.07 -3.58 6.67
N PHE A 212 14.75 -2.47 6.41
CA PHE A 212 14.09 -1.25 5.91
C PHE A 212 13.79 -1.38 4.41
N PHE A 213 12.54 -1.16 4.02
CA PHE A 213 12.09 -1.04 2.65
C PHE A 213 11.96 0.46 2.32
N ASP A 214 12.92 0.95 1.55
CA ASP A 214 12.98 2.33 1.09
C ASP A 214 12.18 2.51 -0.21
N ILE A 215 11.01 3.11 -0.08
CA ILE A 215 10.11 3.39 -1.21
C ILE A 215 10.68 4.45 -2.17
N GLU A 216 11.62 5.30 -1.72
CA GLU A 216 12.32 6.26 -2.59
C GLU A 216 13.34 5.56 -3.48
N GLU A 217 13.89 4.43 -3.03
CA GLU A 217 14.80 3.63 -3.82
C GLU A 217 14.07 2.64 -4.73
N CYS A 218 13.02 2.00 -4.23
CA CYS A 218 12.24 0.97 -4.92
C CYS A 218 11.07 1.56 -5.72
N ARG A 219 11.39 2.51 -6.60
CA ARG A 219 10.45 3.17 -7.52
C ARG A 219 11.11 3.47 -8.86
N ASP A 220 10.31 3.81 -9.87
CA ASP A 220 10.84 4.43 -11.08
C ASP A 220 11.32 5.85 -10.77
N LYS A 221 12.64 6.03 -10.74
CA LYS A 221 13.29 7.32 -10.49
C LYS A 221 13.31 8.24 -11.71
N ALA A 222 13.07 7.70 -12.91
CA ALA A 222 13.04 8.48 -14.14
C ALA A 222 11.65 9.10 -14.42
N SER A 223 10.60 8.56 -13.79
CA SER A 223 9.26 9.11 -13.92
C SER A 223 9.17 10.53 -13.33
N PRO A 224 8.46 11.46 -13.99
CA PRO A 224 8.14 12.75 -13.39
C PRO A 224 7.05 12.65 -12.32
N TYR A 225 6.42 11.48 -12.15
CA TYR A 225 5.31 11.26 -11.22
C TYR A 225 5.78 10.61 -9.92
N GLU A 226 5.03 10.87 -8.85
CA GLU A 226 5.37 10.44 -7.50
C GLU A 226 5.25 8.91 -7.33
N VAL A 227 6.32 8.26 -6.85
CA VAL A 227 6.32 6.89 -6.30
C VAL A 227 5.82 5.81 -7.28
N MET A 228 6.08 5.97 -8.58
CA MET A 228 5.72 4.99 -9.61
C MET A 228 6.41 3.65 -9.42
N LEU A 229 5.73 2.55 -9.78
CA LEU A 229 6.32 1.21 -9.76
C LEU A 229 7.67 1.16 -10.50
N PRO A 230 8.70 0.48 -9.95
CA PRO A 230 9.93 0.22 -10.67
C PRO A 230 9.69 -0.82 -11.80
N SER A 231 10.73 -1.09 -12.60
CA SER A 231 10.71 -2.22 -13.53
C SER A 231 10.67 -3.56 -12.78
N GLU A 232 10.28 -4.64 -13.48
CA GLU A 232 10.31 -6.00 -12.91
C GLU A 232 11.72 -6.36 -12.38
N ALA A 233 12.77 -6.06 -13.16
CA ALA A 233 14.15 -6.27 -12.74
C ALA A 233 14.52 -5.42 -11.52
N GLY A 234 14.17 -4.13 -11.54
CA GLY A 234 14.48 -3.22 -10.42
C GLY A 234 13.82 -3.66 -9.11
N PHE A 235 12.56 -4.12 -9.15
CA PHE A 235 11.91 -4.69 -7.98
C PHE A 235 12.58 -5.98 -7.52
N ALA A 236 12.85 -6.91 -8.46
CA ALA A 236 13.44 -8.21 -8.16
C ALA A 236 14.82 -8.09 -7.50
N ASP A 237 15.68 -7.23 -8.05
CA ASP A 237 17.01 -6.98 -7.51
C ASP A 237 16.93 -6.35 -6.11
N TYR A 238 16.04 -5.37 -5.93
CA TYR A 238 15.85 -4.69 -4.66
C TYR A 238 15.39 -5.66 -3.57
N VAL A 239 14.29 -6.39 -3.77
CA VAL A 239 13.77 -7.30 -2.74
C VAL A 239 14.67 -8.53 -2.54
N GLY A 240 15.36 -8.98 -3.60
CA GLY A 240 16.37 -10.03 -3.51
C GLY A 240 17.54 -9.63 -2.59
N SER A 241 17.97 -8.37 -2.64
CA SER A 241 19.01 -7.84 -1.73
C SER A 241 18.58 -7.82 -0.25
N LEU A 242 17.27 -7.81 0.02
CA LEU A 242 16.69 -7.94 1.35
C LEU A 242 16.49 -9.41 1.79
N GLY A 243 17.03 -10.35 1.01
CA GLY A 243 16.95 -11.79 1.28
C GLY A 243 15.56 -12.37 1.15
N ILE A 244 14.76 -11.84 0.21
CA ILE A 244 13.41 -12.32 -0.13
C ILE A 244 13.47 -13.13 -1.42
N SER A 245 12.98 -14.37 -1.37
CA SER A 245 12.75 -15.21 -2.55
C SER A 245 11.25 -15.28 -2.88
N ASN A 246 10.90 -15.97 -3.97
CA ASN A 246 9.49 -16.19 -4.32
C ASN A 246 8.72 -17.05 -3.30
N ASP A 247 9.42 -17.80 -2.44
CA ASP A 247 8.82 -18.71 -1.44
C ASP A 247 8.70 -18.07 -0.05
N THR A 248 9.33 -16.91 0.16
CA THR A 248 9.32 -16.20 1.44
C THR A 248 7.93 -15.68 1.78
N HIS A 249 7.48 -15.83 3.04
CA HIS A 249 6.36 -15.03 3.54
C HIS A 249 6.88 -13.64 3.93
N VAL A 250 6.44 -12.60 3.25
CA VAL A 250 6.77 -11.21 3.58
C VAL A 250 5.73 -10.62 4.53
N VAL A 251 6.16 -10.03 5.64
CA VAL A 251 5.32 -9.23 6.54
C VAL A 251 5.79 -7.79 6.50
N VAL A 252 4.90 -6.85 6.21
CA VAL A 252 5.23 -5.43 6.10
C VAL A 252 4.51 -4.64 7.20
N TYR A 253 5.20 -3.68 7.80
CA TYR A 253 4.62 -2.71 8.71
C TYR A 253 5.15 -1.30 8.41
N ASP A 254 4.52 -0.29 9.00
CA ASP A 254 5.07 1.06 9.12
C ASP A 254 4.82 1.61 10.53
N GLY A 255 5.50 2.72 10.84
CA GLY A 255 5.43 3.40 12.14
C GLY A 255 4.48 4.60 12.19
N ASP A 256 3.50 4.66 11.28
CA ASP A 256 2.52 5.74 11.26
C ASP A 256 1.68 5.78 12.55
N ASP A 257 1.30 6.98 12.97
CA ASP A 257 0.59 7.20 14.23
C ASP A 257 -0.83 6.61 14.24
N LEU A 258 -1.45 6.46 13.06
CA LEU A 258 -2.71 5.75 12.92
C LEU A 258 -2.50 4.22 12.88
N GLY A 259 -1.28 3.74 12.62
CA GLY A 259 -0.94 2.30 12.61
C GLY A 259 -0.78 1.69 11.22
N SER A 260 -1.19 2.38 10.15
CA SER A 260 -0.92 1.95 8.77
C SER A 260 -1.04 3.07 7.74
N PHE A 261 0.01 3.28 6.95
CA PHE A 261 0.03 4.23 5.84
C PHE A 261 0.75 3.69 4.59
N TYR A 262 2.01 3.30 4.68
CA TYR A 262 2.81 2.84 3.53
C TYR A 262 2.87 1.31 3.41
N ALA A 263 2.61 0.55 4.48
CA ALA A 263 2.65 -0.90 4.46
C ALA A 263 1.69 -1.52 3.41
N PRO A 264 0.45 -1.03 3.21
CA PRO A 264 -0.43 -1.55 2.18
C PRO A 264 0.09 -1.29 0.75
N ARG A 265 0.84 -0.20 0.53
CA ARG A 265 1.50 0.05 -0.76
C ARG A 265 2.49 -1.05 -1.09
N VAL A 266 3.38 -1.37 -0.17
CA VAL A 266 4.39 -2.42 -0.38
C VAL A 266 3.74 -3.80 -0.46
N TRP A 267 2.71 -4.08 0.36
CA TRP A 267 1.89 -5.30 0.22
C TRP A 267 1.34 -5.46 -1.20
N TRP A 268 0.78 -4.38 -1.77
CA TRP A 268 0.29 -4.41 -3.14
C TRP A 268 1.43 -4.53 -4.16
N MET A 269 2.59 -3.90 -3.94
CA MET A 269 3.76 -4.03 -4.82
C MET A 269 4.21 -5.49 -4.97
N PHE A 270 4.30 -6.25 -3.87
CA PHE A 270 4.59 -7.68 -3.97
C PHE A 270 3.54 -8.43 -4.80
N ARG A 271 2.25 -8.12 -4.60
CA ARG A 271 1.15 -8.77 -5.33
C ARG A 271 1.13 -8.42 -6.82
N VAL A 272 1.34 -7.15 -7.17
CA VAL A 272 1.39 -6.71 -8.56
C VAL A 272 2.60 -7.30 -9.27
N PHE A 273 3.68 -7.64 -8.57
CA PHE A 273 4.81 -8.41 -9.12
C PHE A 273 4.68 -9.94 -8.99
N GLY A 274 3.49 -10.44 -8.69
CA GLY A 274 3.16 -11.87 -8.74
C GLY A 274 3.44 -12.65 -7.45
N HIS A 275 3.85 -11.99 -6.38
CA HIS A 275 4.14 -12.63 -5.10
C HIS A 275 2.95 -12.54 -4.13
N ARG A 276 2.32 -13.70 -3.89
CA ARG A 276 1.07 -13.81 -3.12
C ARG A 276 1.26 -13.93 -1.61
N THR A 277 2.40 -14.44 -1.15
CA THR A 277 2.68 -14.73 0.26
C THR A 277 3.16 -13.48 1.00
N VAL A 278 2.30 -12.45 1.04
CA VAL A 278 2.60 -11.17 1.67
C VAL A 278 1.44 -10.73 2.57
N SER A 279 1.76 -10.18 3.73
CA SER A 279 0.79 -9.69 4.72
C SER A 279 1.23 -8.36 5.32
N VAL A 280 0.26 -7.58 5.80
CA VAL A 280 0.48 -6.38 6.61
C VAL A 280 0.36 -6.74 8.09
N LEU A 281 1.18 -6.13 8.94
CA LEU A 281 1.07 -6.24 10.40
C LEU A 281 -0.11 -5.40 10.89
N ASN A 282 -1.18 -6.05 11.34
CA ASN A 282 -2.37 -5.36 11.84
C ASN A 282 -2.03 -4.61 13.15
N GLY A 283 -2.21 -3.29 13.17
CA GLY A 283 -1.77 -2.40 14.26
C GLY A 283 -0.37 -1.77 14.07
N GLY A 284 0.38 -2.21 13.04
CA GLY A 284 1.68 -1.63 12.69
C GLY A 284 2.71 -1.63 13.83
N PHE A 285 3.73 -0.77 13.69
CA PHE A 285 4.75 -0.61 14.73
C PHE A 285 4.21 0.11 15.97
N ARG A 286 3.18 0.95 15.81
CA ARG A 286 2.46 1.60 16.91
C ARG A 286 2.03 0.58 17.97
N ASN A 287 1.29 -0.44 17.55
CA ASN A 287 0.76 -1.44 18.49
C ASN A 287 1.82 -2.47 18.87
N TRP A 288 2.83 -2.73 18.03
CA TRP A 288 4.01 -3.48 18.43
C TRP A 288 4.68 -2.88 19.68
N LEU A 289 4.89 -1.56 19.67
CA LEU A 289 5.44 -0.82 20.82
C LEU A 289 4.46 -0.76 21.99
N LYS A 290 3.17 -0.46 21.75
CA LYS A 290 2.13 -0.38 22.79
C LYS A 290 1.99 -1.68 23.58
N GLU A 291 2.13 -2.81 22.90
CA GLU A 291 2.04 -4.15 23.50
C GLU A 291 3.36 -4.63 24.14
N GLY A 292 4.43 -3.83 24.08
CA GLY A 292 5.71 -4.14 24.71
C GLY A 292 6.48 -5.28 24.04
N HIS A 293 6.27 -5.52 22.74
CA HIS A 293 7.02 -6.54 22.02
C HIS A 293 8.49 -6.12 21.80
N PRO A 294 9.43 -7.08 21.63
CA PRO A 294 10.84 -6.77 21.52
C PRO A 294 11.17 -5.85 20.34
N VAL A 295 12.07 -4.91 20.55
CA VAL A 295 12.65 -4.06 19.49
C VAL A 295 14.17 -4.10 19.58
N THR A 296 14.84 -3.79 18.48
CA THR A 296 16.31 -3.73 18.41
C THR A 296 16.77 -2.58 17.55
N SER A 297 18.03 -2.18 17.74
CA SER A 297 18.79 -1.27 16.87
C SER A 297 19.88 -2.02 16.09
N GLU A 298 20.01 -3.34 16.29
CA GLU A 298 21.05 -4.15 15.65
C GLU A 298 20.80 -4.26 14.14
N PRO A 299 21.83 -4.09 13.29
CA PRO A 299 21.64 -4.11 11.85
C PRO A 299 21.25 -5.51 11.36
N SER A 300 20.14 -5.61 10.64
CA SER A 300 19.76 -6.84 9.94
C SER A 300 20.57 -7.00 8.65
N ARG A 301 21.32 -8.10 8.53
CA ARG A 301 22.12 -8.45 7.34
C ARG A 301 21.67 -9.78 6.75
N PRO A 302 20.53 -9.82 6.03
CA PRO A 302 20.06 -11.05 5.42
C PRO A 302 20.98 -11.48 4.28
N GLU A 303 21.15 -12.79 4.10
CA GLU A 303 21.76 -13.33 2.88
C GLU A 303 20.88 -12.96 1.67
N PRO A 304 21.47 -12.41 0.59
CA PRO A 304 20.73 -12.10 -0.63
C PRO A 304 20.04 -13.35 -1.20
N ALA A 305 18.88 -13.15 -1.81
CA ALA A 305 18.11 -14.20 -2.45
C ALA A 305 17.76 -13.81 -3.90
N ILE A 306 17.38 -14.81 -4.70
CA ILE A 306 16.86 -14.57 -6.04
C ILE A 306 15.34 -14.46 -5.97
N PHE A 307 14.83 -13.31 -6.40
CA PHE A 307 13.41 -13.07 -6.60
C PHE A 307 13.09 -12.99 -8.08
N LYS A 308 11.91 -13.47 -8.49
CA LYS A 308 11.46 -13.38 -9.89
C LYS A 308 10.17 -12.56 -9.92
N ALA A 309 10.28 -11.29 -10.28
CA ALA A 309 9.12 -10.45 -10.47
C ALA A 309 8.41 -10.78 -11.80
N THR A 310 7.08 -10.77 -11.80
CA THR A 310 6.28 -10.81 -13.02
C THR A 310 5.06 -9.92 -12.82
N LEU A 311 4.98 -8.86 -13.62
CA LEU A 311 3.99 -7.81 -13.46
C LEU A 311 2.59 -8.30 -13.87
N ASN A 312 1.75 -8.50 -12.87
CA ASN A 312 0.33 -8.75 -13.03
C ASN A 312 -0.43 -7.45 -13.38
N ARG A 313 -0.58 -7.22 -14.68
CA ARG A 313 -1.30 -6.06 -15.24
C ARG A 313 -2.76 -5.93 -14.79
N SER A 314 -3.40 -7.00 -14.27
CA SER A 314 -4.79 -6.90 -13.81
C SER A 314 -4.94 -6.01 -12.59
N LEU A 315 -3.92 -5.96 -11.72
CA LEU A 315 -3.88 -5.19 -10.48
C LEU A 315 -3.37 -3.75 -10.65
N LEU A 316 -3.06 -3.34 -11.89
CA LEU A 316 -2.55 -2.03 -12.25
C LEU A 316 -3.49 -1.37 -13.28
N LYS A 317 -3.62 -0.05 -13.20
CA LYS A 317 -4.26 0.78 -14.23
C LYS A 317 -3.36 1.94 -14.60
N THR A 318 -3.31 2.24 -15.89
CA THR A 318 -2.59 3.41 -16.41
C THR A 318 -3.54 4.59 -16.59
N TYR A 319 -2.98 5.79 -16.81
CA TYR A 319 -3.72 6.98 -17.16
C TYR A 319 -4.71 6.74 -18.31
N GLU A 320 -4.26 6.10 -19.40
CA GLU A 320 -5.07 5.87 -20.60
C GLU A 320 -6.29 5.01 -20.27
N GLN A 321 -6.11 3.97 -19.45
CA GLN A 321 -7.20 3.06 -19.06
C GLN A 321 -8.22 3.73 -18.13
N VAL A 322 -7.78 4.69 -17.29
CA VAL A 322 -8.66 5.47 -16.43
C VAL A 322 -9.41 6.52 -17.25
N LEU A 323 -8.76 7.15 -18.22
CA LEU A 323 -9.39 8.08 -19.15
C LEU A 323 -10.49 7.40 -19.98
N GLU A 324 -10.21 6.22 -20.54
CA GLU A 324 -11.22 5.38 -21.21
C GLU A 324 -12.39 4.99 -20.28
N ASN A 325 -12.13 4.87 -18.97
CA ASN A 325 -13.15 4.52 -18.00
C ASN A 325 -14.16 5.65 -17.73
N LEU A 326 -13.80 6.91 -17.99
CA LEU A 326 -14.74 8.04 -17.88
C LEU A 326 -15.92 7.89 -18.84
N GLU A 327 -15.65 7.40 -20.05
CA GLU A 327 -16.66 7.18 -21.08
C GLU A 327 -17.34 5.82 -20.91
N SER A 328 -16.55 4.76 -20.73
CA SER A 328 -17.09 3.39 -20.68
C SER A 328 -17.80 3.03 -19.36
N LYS A 329 -17.44 3.69 -18.24
CA LYS A 329 -17.98 3.45 -16.88
C LYS A 329 -17.96 1.98 -16.45
N ARG A 330 -17.02 1.20 -16.99
CA ARG A 330 -16.91 -0.25 -16.78
C ARG A 330 -16.30 -0.61 -15.42
N PHE A 331 -15.51 0.29 -14.83
CA PHE A 331 -14.98 0.20 -13.46
C PHE A 331 -15.56 1.30 -12.58
N GLN A 332 -15.79 0.96 -11.33
CA GLN A 332 -15.97 1.95 -10.26
C GLN A 332 -14.61 2.57 -9.93
N LEU A 333 -14.56 3.89 -9.78
CA LEU A 333 -13.35 4.62 -9.43
C LEU A 333 -13.48 5.15 -8.01
N VAL A 334 -12.61 4.70 -7.10
CA VAL A 334 -12.66 5.06 -5.68
C VAL A 334 -11.38 5.79 -5.28
N ASP A 335 -11.50 6.99 -4.72
CA ASP A 335 -10.39 7.81 -4.25
C ASP A 335 -10.28 7.73 -2.72
N SER A 336 -9.07 7.48 -2.19
CA SER A 336 -8.84 7.38 -0.75
C SER A 336 -8.25 8.62 -0.06
N ARG A 337 -8.13 9.74 -0.77
CA ARG A 337 -7.69 11.00 -0.17
C ARG A 337 -8.71 11.50 0.86
N ALA A 338 -8.24 12.30 1.80
CA ALA A 338 -9.09 12.99 2.76
C ALA A 338 -10.17 13.83 2.05
N GLN A 339 -11.36 13.94 2.65
CA GLN A 339 -12.51 14.55 2.01
C GLN A 339 -12.27 15.97 1.48
N GLY A 340 -11.58 16.82 2.25
CA GLY A 340 -11.27 18.17 1.81
C GLY A 340 -10.45 18.22 0.51
N ARG A 341 -9.46 17.33 0.37
CA ARG A 341 -8.61 17.24 -0.83
C ARG A 341 -9.36 16.69 -2.03
N TYR A 342 -10.19 15.68 -1.81
CA TYR A 342 -11.08 15.13 -2.83
C TYR A 342 -12.06 16.19 -3.36
N LEU A 343 -12.69 16.96 -2.46
CA LEU A 343 -13.67 17.98 -2.83
C LEU A 343 -13.02 19.24 -3.42
N GLY A 344 -11.72 19.44 -3.20
CA GLY A 344 -11.02 20.65 -3.61
C GLY A 344 -11.14 21.82 -2.62
N THR A 345 -11.49 21.54 -1.37
CA THR A 345 -11.62 22.55 -0.28
C THR A 345 -10.39 22.60 0.63
N GLN A 346 -9.48 21.63 0.51
CA GLN A 346 -8.16 21.62 1.15
C GLN A 346 -7.09 21.45 0.08
N PRO A 347 -5.94 22.14 0.17
CA PRO A 347 -4.88 22.03 -0.82
C PRO A 347 -4.21 20.65 -0.78
N GLU A 348 -3.56 20.30 -1.88
CA GLU A 348 -2.67 19.14 -1.91
C GLU A 348 -1.34 19.48 -1.20
N PRO A 349 -0.88 18.66 -0.24
CA PRO A 349 0.37 18.92 0.48
C PRO A 349 1.59 18.69 -0.41
N ASP A 350 2.73 19.26 0.00
CA ASP A 350 4.07 19.04 -0.57
C ASP A 350 4.14 19.25 -2.09
N ALA A 351 3.36 20.18 -2.65
CA ALA A 351 3.33 20.47 -4.08
C ALA A 351 3.17 21.96 -4.37
N VAL A 352 3.77 22.41 -5.46
CA VAL A 352 3.63 23.77 -5.99
C VAL A 352 2.80 23.70 -7.27
N GLY A 353 1.71 24.45 -7.34
CA GLY A 353 0.86 24.50 -8.54
C GLY A 353 0.00 23.26 -8.80
N LEU A 354 -0.14 22.36 -7.82
CA LEU A 354 -1.03 21.20 -7.88
C LEU A 354 -2.38 21.54 -7.22
N ASP A 355 -3.43 21.67 -8.02
CA ASP A 355 -4.76 21.89 -7.46
C ASP A 355 -5.31 20.62 -6.82
N SER A 356 -6.17 20.81 -5.81
CA SER A 356 -7.02 19.75 -5.27
C SER A 356 -8.34 19.64 -6.03
N GLY A 357 -9.04 18.52 -5.87
CA GLY A 357 -10.17 18.11 -6.69
C GLY A 357 -10.14 16.60 -6.92
N HIS A 358 -11.06 16.09 -7.75
CA HIS A 358 -11.15 14.66 -8.04
C HIS A 358 -11.52 14.38 -9.49
N ILE A 359 -11.16 13.18 -9.94
CA ILE A 359 -11.53 12.65 -11.26
C ILE A 359 -13.05 12.50 -11.33
N ARG A 360 -13.68 13.02 -12.39
CA ARG A 360 -15.14 13.01 -12.54
C ARG A 360 -15.70 11.59 -12.43
N GLY A 361 -16.79 11.42 -11.68
CA GLY A 361 -17.42 10.12 -11.46
C GLY A 361 -16.76 9.24 -10.39
N SER A 362 -15.69 9.72 -9.72
CA SER A 362 -15.12 9.02 -8.57
C SER A 362 -16.06 9.01 -7.37
N VAL A 363 -15.83 8.04 -6.47
CA VAL A 363 -16.41 7.99 -5.13
C VAL A 363 -15.30 8.16 -4.10
N ASN A 364 -15.56 8.94 -3.05
CA ASN A 364 -14.58 9.15 -2.00
C ASN A 364 -14.75 8.19 -0.81
N MET A 365 -13.69 7.44 -0.52
CA MET A 365 -13.55 6.56 0.65
C MET A 365 -12.20 6.82 1.34
N PRO A 366 -12.14 7.84 2.23
CA PRO A 366 -10.87 8.22 2.86
C PRO A 366 -10.22 7.08 3.64
N PHE A 367 -8.93 6.82 3.39
CA PHE A 367 -8.26 5.59 3.86
C PHE A 367 -8.31 5.40 5.38
N MET A 368 -8.20 6.50 6.15
CA MET A 368 -8.19 6.48 7.61
C MET A 368 -9.47 5.87 8.21
N ASN A 369 -10.58 5.87 7.47
CA ASN A 369 -11.84 5.31 7.94
C ASN A 369 -11.85 3.78 7.94
N PHE A 370 -10.92 3.11 7.23
CA PHE A 370 -10.78 1.65 7.25
C PHE A 370 -10.10 1.14 8.52
N LEU A 371 -9.46 2.04 9.27
CA LEU A 371 -8.78 1.76 10.52
C LEU A 371 -9.66 2.17 11.70
N THR A 372 -9.48 1.50 12.83
CA THR A 372 -10.04 1.90 14.13
C THR A 372 -9.17 2.99 14.76
N GLU A 373 -9.66 3.65 15.80
CA GLU A 373 -8.87 4.64 16.56
C GLU A 373 -7.60 4.05 17.20
N ASP A 374 -7.65 2.76 17.54
CA ASP A 374 -6.52 1.97 18.04
C ASP A 374 -5.52 1.56 16.96
N GLY A 375 -5.81 1.85 15.70
CA GLY A 375 -4.93 1.61 14.56
C GLY A 375 -4.96 0.21 13.98
N PHE A 376 -5.98 -0.57 14.33
CA PHE A 376 -6.24 -1.86 13.71
C PHE A 376 -7.15 -1.71 12.49
N GLU A 377 -7.02 -2.59 11.51
CA GLU A 377 -8.00 -2.71 10.44
C GLU A 377 -9.37 -3.07 11.02
N LYS A 378 -10.42 -2.44 10.49
CA LYS A 378 -11.80 -2.79 10.81
C LYS A 378 -12.14 -4.22 10.41
N SER A 379 -13.19 -4.75 11.02
CA SER A 379 -13.68 -6.10 10.71
C SER A 379 -14.16 -6.21 9.25
N PRO A 380 -14.09 -7.40 8.62
CA PRO A 380 -14.63 -7.60 7.27
C PRO A 380 -16.11 -7.22 7.11
N GLU A 381 -16.88 -7.29 8.21
CA GLU A 381 -18.29 -6.89 8.28
C GLU A 381 -18.45 -5.37 8.17
N GLU A 382 -17.72 -4.61 8.99
CA GLU A 382 -17.70 -3.14 8.92
C GLU A 382 -17.19 -2.67 7.56
N LEU A 383 -16.10 -3.27 7.05
CA LEU A 383 -15.53 -2.90 5.75
C LEU A 383 -16.56 -3.10 4.62
N ARG A 384 -17.28 -4.23 4.61
CA ARG A 384 -18.34 -4.49 3.64
C ARG A 384 -19.46 -3.44 3.73
N ALA A 385 -19.91 -3.13 4.95
CA ALA A 385 -20.92 -2.11 5.18
C ALA A 385 -20.46 -0.72 4.72
N MET A 386 -19.18 -0.37 4.86
CA MET A 386 -18.63 0.89 4.38
C MET A 386 -18.67 1.00 2.85
N PHE A 387 -18.33 -0.06 2.12
CA PHE A 387 -18.44 -0.10 0.65
C PHE A 387 -19.91 0.04 0.21
N GLU A 388 -20.82 -0.70 0.82
CA GLU A 388 -22.26 -0.64 0.53
C GLU A 388 -22.85 0.75 0.81
N ALA A 389 -22.51 1.36 1.95
CA ALA A 389 -22.95 2.71 2.30
C ALA A 389 -22.47 3.78 1.30
N LYS A 390 -21.34 3.53 0.64
CA LYS A 390 -20.77 4.39 -0.42
C LYS A 390 -21.25 4.01 -1.82
N LYS A 391 -22.17 3.05 -1.93
CA LYS A 391 -22.71 2.50 -3.19
C LYS A 391 -21.62 1.91 -4.08
N VAL A 392 -20.57 1.37 -3.46
CA VAL A 392 -19.49 0.65 -4.14
C VAL A 392 -19.78 -0.84 -4.08
N ASP A 393 -20.03 -1.43 -5.24
CA ASP A 393 -20.39 -2.83 -5.42
C ASP A 393 -19.12 -3.69 -5.61
N LEU A 394 -18.73 -4.44 -4.58
CA LEU A 394 -17.54 -5.30 -4.62
C LEU A 394 -17.65 -6.47 -5.61
N THR A 395 -18.84 -6.77 -6.12
CA THR A 395 -19.00 -7.79 -7.18
C THR A 395 -18.60 -7.28 -8.56
N LYS A 396 -18.49 -5.96 -8.73
CA LYS A 396 -18.13 -5.30 -10.00
C LYS A 396 -16.65 -4.91 -10.05
N PRO A 397 -16.10 -4.61 -11.24
CA PRO A 397 -14.73 -4.13 -11.37
C PRO A 397 -14.51 -2.80 -10.61
N LEU A 398 -13.37 -2.67 -9.94
CA LEU A 398 -13.03 -1.53 -9.10
C LEU A 398 -11.58 -1.10 -9.32
N ILE A 399 -11.39 0.21 -9.48
CA ILE A 399 -10.10 0.89 -9.54
C ILE A 399 -10.00 1.80 -8.31
N ALA A 400 -8.89 1.70 -7.57
CA ALA A 400 -8.57 2.62 -6.51
C ALA A 400 -7.52 3.65 -6.98
N THR A 401 -7.68 4.89 -6.55
CA THR A 401 -6.77 6.01 -6.79
C THR A 401 -6.60 6.81 -5.50
N CYS A 402 -5.58 7.66 -5.44
CA CYS A 402 -5.45 8.65 -4.38
C CYS A 402 -4.61 9.85 -4.88
N ARG A 403 -3.54 10.21 -4.17
CA ARG A 403 -2.54 11.20 -4.59
C ARG A 403 -1.45 10.59 -5.48
N LYS A 404 -0.86 9.48 -5.03
CA LYS A 404 0.36 8.88 -5.60
C LYS A 404 0.40 7.34 -5.51
N GLY A 405 -0.77 6.70 -5.61
CA GLY A 405 -0.87 5.24 -5.59
C GLY A 405 -0.58 4.56 -4.24
N VAL A 406 -0.33 5.31 -3.16
CA VAL A 406 0.01 4.76 -1.83
C VAL A 406 -1.25 4.38 -1.06
N THR A 407 -2.00 5.35 -0.53
CA THR A 407 -3.21 5.10 0.29
C THR A 407 -4.35 4.46 -0.49
N ALA A 408 -4.27 4.40 -1.82
CA ALA A 408 -5.21 3.65 -2.66
C ALA A 408 -5.15 2.15 -2.34
N CYS A 409 -3.99 1.67 -1.90
CA CYS A 409 -3.79 0.28 -1.53
C CYS A 409 -4.57 -0.13 -0.27
N HIS A 410 -4.99 0.80 0.59
CA HIS A 410 -5.93 0.50 1.69
C HIS A 410 -7.31 0.09 1.17
N ILE A 411 -7.81 0.71 0.09
CA ILE A 411 -9.07 0.27 -0.54
C ILE A 411 -8.91 -1.16 -1.05
N ALA A 412 -7.78 -1.47 -1.69
CA ALA A 412 -7.50 -2.81 -2.18
C ALA A 412 -7.34 -3.83 -1.04
N LEU A 413 -6.70 -3.46 0.07
CA LEU A 413 -6.59 -4.30 1.27
C LEU A 413 -7.96 -4.57 1.90
N ALA A 414 -8.76 -3.52 2.12
CA ALA A 414 -10.11 -3.63 2.64
C ALA A 414 -11.00 -4.53 1.76
N ALA A 415 -10.98 -4.31 0.45
CA ALA A 415 -11.72 -5.15 -0.51
C ALA A 415 -11.20 -6.60 -0.52
N TYR A 416 -9.88 -6.81 -0.42
CA TYR A 416 -9.27 -8.13 -0.34
C TYR A 416 -9.77 -8.89 0.90
N LEU A 417 -9.86 -8.23 2.05
CA LEU A 417 -10.40 -8.81 3.29
C LEU A 417 -11.89 -9.11 3.19
N CYS A 418 -12.62 -8.38 2.34
CA CYS A 418 -14.01 -8.70 1.98
C CYS A 418 -14.16 -9.78 0.90
N GLY A 419 -13.06 -10.39 0.42
CA GLY A 419 -13.07 -11.47 -0.57
C GLY A 419 -12.84 -11.03 -2.02
N LYS A 420 -12.51 -9.75 -2.27
CA LYS A 420 -12.27 -9.19 -3.61
C LYS A 420 -10.77 -8.94 -3.86
N PRO A 421 -10.02 -9.89 -4.45
CA PRO A 421 -8.58 -9.73 -4.64
C PRO A 421 -8.18 -8.85 -5.83
N ASP A 422 -9.11 -8.54 -6.73
CA ASP A 422 -8.85 -8.03 -8.08
C ASP A 422 -8.97 -6.50 -8.21
N VAL A 423 -8.99 -5.77 -7.09
CA VAL A 423 -8.94 -4.31 -7.11
C VAL A 423 -7.62 -3.85 -7.72
N ALA A 424 -7.71 -3.04 -8.78
CA ALA A 424 -6.56 -2.48 -9.46
C ALA A 424 -6.23 -1.07 -8.93
N ILE A 425 -4.95 -0.72 -8.88
CA ILE A 425 -4.50 0.61 -8.48
C ILE A 425 -4.16 1.44 -9.73
N TYR A 426 -4.70 2.65 -9.80
CA TYR A 426 -4.18 3.68 -10.69
C TYR A 426 -2.94 4.32 -10.06
N ASP A 427 -1.77 3.88 -10.50
CA ASP A 427 -0.49 4.15 -9.82
C ASP A 427 -0.14 5.64 -9.79
N GLY A 428 -0.18 6.30 -10.96
CA GLY A 428 0.10 7.73 -11.04
C GLY A 428 -0.93 8.62 -10.33
N SER A 429 -2.14 8.10 -10.10
CA SER A 429 -3.15 8.71 -9.22
C SER A 429 -3.45 10.17 -9.58
N TRP A 430 -3.91 10.99 -8.63
CA TRP A 430 -4.23 12.40 -8.84
C TRP A 430 -3.03 13.22 -9.34
N PHE A 431 -1.81 12.91 -8.89
CA PHE A 431 -0.62 13.65 -9.32
C PHE A 431 -0.40 13.53 -10.83
N GLU A 432 -0.39 12.31 -11.38
CA GLU A 432 -0.30 12.11 -12.84
C GLU A 432 -1.53 12.69 -13.55
N TRP A 433 -2.72 12.46 -12.99
CA TRP A 433 -3.97 12.91 -13.60
C TRP A 433 -4.01 14.42 -13.80
N PHE A 434 -3.69 15.20 -12.75
CA PHE A 434 -3.70 16.65 -12.81
C PHE A 434 -2.74 17.20 -13.88
N HIS A 435 -1.57 16.58 -14.05
CA HIS A 435 -0.55 17.04 -14.99
C HIS A 435 -0.81 16.59 -16.43
N ARG A 436 -1.56 15.51 -16.67
CA ARG A 436 -1.79 14.94 -18.01
C ARG A 436 -3.20 15.19 -18.57
N ALA A 437 -4.20 15.19 -17.70
CA ALA A 437 -5.60 15.13 -18.12
C ALA A 437 -6.14 16.51 -18.53
N PRO A 438 -7.06 16.57 -19.51
CA PRO A 438 -7.80 17.79 -19.79
C PRO A 438 -8.58 18.27 -18.55
N PRO A 439 -8.65 19.58 -18.26
CA PRO A 439 -9.30 20.13 -17.07
C PRO A 439 -10.75 19.70 -16.89
N GLU A 440 -11.47 19.45 -17.99
CA GLU A 440 -12.89 19.08 -17.99
C GLU A 440 -13.12 17.72 -17.32
N THR A 441 -12.08 16.89 -17.24
CA THR A 441 -12.15 15.52 -16.74
C THR A 441 -12.09 15.41 -15.22
N TRP A 442 -11.88 16.52 -14.51
CA TRP A 442 -11.85 16.57 -13.06
C TRP A 442 -12.63 17.77 -12.51
N VAL A 443 -13.03 17.69 -11.24
CA VAL A 443 -13.91 18.66 -10.59
C VAL A 443 -13.30 19.10 -9.26
N SER A 444 -13.43 20.38 -8.94
CA SER A 444 -12.96 20.99 -7.67
C SER A 444 -13.93 22.09 -7.24
N GLN A 445 -14.29 22.12 -5.95
CA GLN A 445 -15.12 23.18 -5.39
C GLN A 445 -14.36 24.49 -5.19
N GLY A 446 -13.02 24.44 -5.07
CA GLY A 446 -12.18 25.61 -4.85
C GLY A 446 -12.04 26.53 -6.06
N LYS A 447 -12.38 26.05 -7.26
CA LYS A 447 -12.47 26.85 -8.49
C LYS A 447 -13.94 27.00 -8.88
N GLY A 448 -14.56 28.10 -8.46
CA GLY A 448 -15.93 28.45 -8.83
C GLY A 448 -16.11 28.56 -10.34
N GLY A 449 -16.58 27.49 -10.97
CA GLY A 449 -17.19 27.47 -12.29
C GLY A 449 -18.51 26.70 -12.18
N LYS A 450 -19.60 27.34 -12.57
CA LYS A 450 -20.99 26.85 -12.42
C LYS A 450 -21.14 25.37 -12.79
N ALA A 451 -21.73 24.62 -11.86
CA ALA A 451 -22.24 23.26 -12.09
C ALA A 451 -23.32 23.23 -13.17
#